data_AF-A0A967UHB8-F1
#
_entry.id   AF-A0A967UHB8-F1
#
_cell.length_a   1.000
_cell.length_b   1.000
_cell.length_c   1.000
_cell.angle_alpha   90.00
_cell.angle_beta   90.00
_cell.angle_gamma   90.00
#
_symmetry.space_group_name_H-M   'P 1'
#
loop_
_entity.id
_entity.type
_entity.pdbx_description
1 polymer ?
#
loop_
_entity_poly.entity_id
_entity_poly.type
_entity_poly.pdbx_seq_one_letter_code
_entity_poly.pdbx_strand_id
1 'polypeptide(L)' 'LKKVLDMVTKVAVRDTSVLISGESGTGKELIAHAIHYNSPRRDKRFMAINCGALP' A
#
# COMPACT_ATOMS: atom_id res chain seq x y z
N LEU A 1 1.85 14.56 3.66
CA LEU A 1 2.56 13.50 2.91
C LEU A 1 3.74 12.88 3.67
N LYS A 2 4.73 13.66 4.13
CA LYS A 2 5.95 13.14 4.82
C LYS A 2 5.68 12.07 5.90
N LYS A 3 4.77 12.34 6.84
CA LYS A 3 4.37 11.39 7.90
C LYS A 3 3.86 10.04 7.37
N VAL A 4 3.13 10.04 6.25
CA VAL A 4 2.61 8.79 5.65
C VAL A 4 3.76 8.00 5.04
N LEU A 5 4.69 8.66 4.34
CA LEU A 5 5.87 8.01 3.78
C LEU A 5 6.78 7.44 4.88
N ASP A 6 6.91 8.13 6.01
CA ASP A 6 7.64 7.61 7.18
C ASP A 6 6.95 6.36 7.78
N MET A 7 5.62 6.26 7.68
CA MET A 7 4.91 5.04 8.07
C MET A 7 5.11 3.92 7.06
N VAL A 8 5.08 4.24 5.76
CA VAL A 8 5.34 3.28 4.67
C VAL A 8 6.69 2.58 4.87
N THR A 9 7.77 3.33 5.11
CA THR A 9 9.09 2.74 5.33
C THR A 9 9.15 1.82 6.55
N LYS A 10 8.42 2.16 7.62
CA LYS A 10 8.34 1.32 8.82
C LYS A 10 7.55 0.03 8.61
N VAL A 11 6.43 0.08 7.89
CA VAL A 11 5.57 -1.11 7.70
C VAL A 11 6.05 -2.01 6.57
N ALA A 12 6.70 -1.47 5.53
CA ALA A 12 7.12 -2.22 4.36
C ALA A 12 8.06 -3.40 4.68
N VAL A 13 8.90 -3.28 5.71
CA VAL A 13 9.83 -4.35 6.12
C VAL A 13 9.18 -5.45 6.96
N ARG A 14 7.91 -5.30 7.35
CA ARG A 14 7.19 -6.23 8.22
C ARG A 14 6.24 -7.11 7.42
N ASP A 15 6.11 -8.36 7.84
CA ASP A 15 5.06 -9.25 7.35
C ASP A 15 3.78 -9.06 8.18
N THR A 16 3.01 -8.02 7.86
CA THR A 16 1.74 -7.72 8.53
C THR A 16 0.75 -7.10 7.56
N SER A 17 -0.54 -7.25 7.85
CA SER A 17 -1.61 -6.60 7.10
C SER A 17 -1.63 -5.10 7.39
N VAL A 18 -1.80 -4.29 6.33
CA VAL A 18 -1.86 -2.81 6.43
C VAL A 18 -3.21 -2.31 5.92
N LEU A 19 -3.90 -1.51 6.73
CA LEU A 19 -5.10 -0.78 6.33
C LEU A 19 -4.71 0.64 5.88
N ILE A 20 -5.09 1.00 4.65
CA ILE A 20 -4.90 2.35 4.11
C ILE A 20 -6.27 3.03 4.05
N SER A 21 -6.48 4.05 4.86
CA SER A 21 -7.72 4.83 4.94
C SER A 21 -7.52 6.24 4.40
N GLY A 22 -8.62 6.88 4.01
CA GLY A 22 -8.64 8.23 3.45
C GLY A 22 -9.76 8.41 2.42
N GLU A 23 -10.04 9.67 2.09
CA GLU A 23 -11.09 10.05 1.14
C GLU A 23 -10.88 9.44 -0.25
N SER A 24 -11.95 9.32 -1.02
CA SER A 24 -11.88 8.83 -2.41
C SER A 24 -11.01 9.77 -3.27
N GLY A 25 -10.27 9.22 -4.24
CA GLY A 25 -9.42 10.02 -5.13
C GLY A 25 -8.09 10.53 -4.54
N THR A 26 -7.73 10.17 -3.31
CA THR A 26 -6.49 10.65 -2.65
C THR A 26 -5.23 9.81 -2.95
N GLY A 27 -5.31 8.85 -3.89
CA GLY A 27 -4.15 8.07 -4.31
C GLY A 27 -3.72 6.95 -3.33
N LYS A 28 -4.66 6.37 -2.59
CA LYS A 28 -4.39 5.24 -1.65
C LYS A 28 -3.69 4.06 -2.31
N GLU A 29 -3.98 3.79 -3.58
CA GLU A 29 -3.33 2.74 -4.38
C GLU A 29 -1.83 2.97 -4.51
N LEU A 30 -1.39 4.23 -4.68
CA LEU A 30 0.03 4.58 -4.74
C LEU A 30 0.75 4.28 -3.43
N ILE A 31 0.07 4.43 -2.29
CA ILE A 31 0.63 4.07 -0.98
C ILE A 31 0.78 2.54 -0.87
N ALA A 32 -0.22 1.77 -1.33
CA ALA A 32 -0.12 0.30 -1.36
C ALA A 32 1.06 -0.18 -2.23
N HIS A 33 1.22 0.42 -3.41
CA HIS A 33 2.37 0.16 -4.28
C HIS A 33 3.70 0.54 -3.63
N ALA A 34 3.77 1.68 -2.95
CA ALA A 34 4.97 2.11 -2.24
C ALA A 34 5.36 1.15 -1.11
N ILE A 35 4.38 0.60 -0.37
CA ILE A 35 4.62 -0.43 0.65
C ILE A 35 5.22 -1.68 0.00
N HIS A 36 4.62 -2.18 -1.08
CA HIS A 36 5.11 -3.37 -1.78
C HIS A 36 6.53 -3.18 -2.32
N TYR A 37 6.79 -2.06 -3.00
CA TYR A 37 8.07 -1.75 -3.61
C TYR A 37 9.21 -1.63 -2.58
N ASN A 38 8.93 -1.12 -1.38
CA ASN A 38 9.90 -1.00 -0.30
C ASN A 38 9.99 -2.24 0.61
N SER A 39 9.25 -3.31 0.30
CA SER A 39 9.24 -4.54 1.10
C SER A 39 10.24 -5.58 0.60
N PRO A 40 10.59 -6.60 1.41
CA PRO A 40 11.33 -7.78 0.95
C PRO A 40 10.62 -8.56 -0.17
N ARG A 41 9.34 -8.26 -0.42
CA ARG A 41 8.50 -8.89 -1.45
C ARG A 41 8.48 -8.10 -2.76
N ARG A 42 9.27 -7.04 -2.92
CA ARG A 42 9.26 -6.16 -4.10
C ARG A 42 9.35 -6.89 -5.44
N ASP A 43 10.08 -8.01 -5.49
CA ASP A 43 10.29 -8.81 -6.70
C ASP A 43 9.17 -9.84 -6.94
N LYS A 44 8.18 -9.91 -6.04
CA LYS A 44 6.98 -10.74 -6.18
C LYS A 44 5.86 -9.93 -6.83
N ARG A 45 4.87 -10.65 -7.37
CA ARG A 45 3.70 -10.03 -8.02
C ARG A 45 2.87 -9.25 -7.00
N PHE A 46 2.57 -8.00 -7.31
CA PHE A 46 1.56 -7.19 -6.63
C PHE A 46 0.22 -7.34 -7.36
N MET A 47 -0.80 -7.86 -6.68
CA MET A 47 -2.15 -7.98 -7.24
C MET A 47 -3.09 -7.02 -6.52
N ALA A 48 -3.58 -6.02 -7.24
CA ALA A 48 -4.60 -5.11 -6.74
C ALA A 48 -5.99 -5.60 -7.17
N ILE A 49 -6.95 -5.57 -6.24
CA ILE A 49 -8.35 -5.88 -6.49
C ILE A 49 -9.18 -4.69 -6.00
N ASN A 50 -9.98 -4.12 -6.90
CA ASN A 50 -10.96 -3.10 -6.54
C ASN A 50 -12.30 -3.76 -6.25
N CYS A 51 -12.63 -3.94 -4.97
CA CYS A 51 -13.88 -4.56 -4.56
C CYS A 51 -15.14 -3.78 -4.99
N GLY A 52 -15.03 -2.46 -5.21
CA GLY A 52 -16.15 -1.64 -5.67
C GLY A 52 -16.49 -1.81 -7.15
N ALA A 53 -15.64 -2.51 -7.91
CA ALA A 53 -15.84 -2.84 -9.32
C ALA A 53 -16.18 -4.32 -9.55
N LEU A 54 -16.36 -5.10 -8.48
CA LEU A 54 -16.80 -6.49 -8.56
C LEU A 54 -18.34 -6.56 -8.65
N PRO A 55 -18.90 -7.50 -9.43
CA PRO A 55 -20.35 -7.68 -9.58
C PRO A 55 -21.02 -8.19 -8.30
#